data_AF-A0A0C1EMX9-F1
#
_entry.id   AF-A0A0C1EMX9-F1
#
_cell.length_a   1.000
_cell.length_b   1.000
_cell.length_c   1.000
_cell.angle_alpha   90.00
_cell.angle_beta   90.00
_cell.angle_gamma   90.00
#
_symmetry.space_group_name_H-M   'P 1'
#
loop_
_entity.id
_entity.type
_entity.pdbx_description
1 polymer ?
#
loop_
_entity_poly.entity_id
_entity_poly.type
_entity_poly.pdbx_seq_one_letter_code
_entity_poly.pdbx_strand_id
1 'polypeptide(L)'
;MKFTFKKNSKNCPAEADSFRSSLLQRFDEANLRLQYKCAHWLERKTAYLSRKSWITILFCFTVFTGGYSIYLIVNSLSGNTTKNITITPITKPTNAVPFEEKSIQLNTAISKTEFEKIVCFRRYIDSLGRSPTGKKLYDSILHYRPRLLDSITIVEHYYYSQFKN
;
A
#
# COMPACT_ATOMS: atom_id res chain seq x y z
N MET A 1 37.51 5.00 35.50
CA MET A 1 37.18 3.86 34.62
C MET A 1 36.39 4.37 33.42
N LYS A 2 36.92 4.24 32.19
CA LYS A 2 36.22 4.62 30.95
C LYS A 2 35.64 3.35 30.33
N PHE A 3 34.31 3.27 30.22
CA PHE A 3 33.65 2.21 29.46
C PHE A 3 33.46 2.68 28.02
N THR A 4 34.10 1.99 27.07
CA THR A 4 33.88 2.20 25.64
C THR A 4 32.81 1.24 25.13
N PHE A 5 31.67 1.77 24.73
CA PHE A 5 30.58 1.01 24.11
C PHE A 5 30.93 0.76 22.64
N LYS A 6 31.22 -0.50 22.28
CA LYS A 6 31.47 -0.92 20.89
C LYS A 6 30.13 -1.15 20.19
N LYS A 7 29.65 -0.14 19.46
CA LYS A 7 28.47 -0.24 18.57
C LYS A 7 28.82 -1.07 17.33
N ASN A 8 28.22 -2.24 17.19
CA ASN A 8 28.32 -3.08 15.99
C ASN A 8 27.32 -2.57 14.93
N SER A 9 27.77 -1.70 14.02
CA SER A 9 27.01 -1.31 12.82
C SER A 9 27.52 -2.08 11.61
N LYS A 10 27.27 -3.39 11.56
CA LYS A 10 27.38 -4.18 10.33
C LYS A 10 25.97 -4.50 9.88
N ASN A 11 25.42 -3.62 9.05
CA ASN A 11 24.36 -3.85 8.07
C ASN A 11 24.32 -2.58 7.22
N CYS A 12 25.24 -2.48 6.25
CA CYS A 12 25.27 -1.36 5.32
C CYS A 12 24.14 -1.53 4.28
N PRO A 13 23.18 -0.60 4.18
CA PRO A 13 22.06 -0.70 3.22
C PRO A 13 22.53 -0.71 1.75
N ALA A 14 23.73 -0.20 1.47
CA ALA A 14 24.30 -0.13 0.13
C ALA A 14 24.59 -1.50 -0.51
N GLU A 15 24.94 -2.52 0.28
CA GLU A 15 25.25 -3.86 -0.25
C GLU A 15 23.99 -4.62 -0.68
N ALA A 16 22.93 -4.53 0.13
CA ALA A 16 21.64 -5.15 -0.15
C ALA A 16 20.95 -4.55 -1.39
N ASP A 17 21.05 -3.23 -1.59
CA ASP A 17 20.49 -2.56 -2.76
C ASP A 17 21.25 -2.92 -4.05
N SER A 18 22.57 -3.10 -3.99
CA SER A 18 23.39 -3.55 -5.13
C SER A 18 23.11 -4.99 -5.56
N PHE A 19 22.86 -5.87 -4.58
CA PHE A 19 22.50 -7.27 -4.86
C PHE A 19 21.09 -7.35 -5.46
N ARG A 20 20.14 -6.54 -4.96
CA ARG A 20 18.78 -6.48 -5.50
C ARG A 20 18.74 -5.94 -6.93
N SER A 21 19.48 -4.87 -7.22
CA SER A 21 19.52 -4.29 -8.57
C SER A 21 20.16 -5.24 -9.60
N SER A 22 21.22 -5.96 -9.22
CA SER A 22 21.84 -6.97 -10.09
C SER A 22 20.95 -8.20 -10.34
N LEU A 23 20.14 -8.62 -9.34
CA LEU A 23 19.13 -9.65 -9.54
C LEU A 23 18.00 -9.18 -10.47
N LEU A 24 17.49 -7.97 -10.27
CA LEU A 24 16.45 -7.39 -11.14
C LEU A 24 16.95 -7.27 -12.57
N GLN A 25 18.18 -6.79 -12.77
CA GLN A 25 18.80 -6.70 -14.09
C GLN A 25 18.92 -8.08 -14.78
N ARG A 26 19.24 -9.14 -14.02
CA ARG A 26 19.25 -10.51 -14.54
C ARG A 26 17.86 -11.05 -14.88
N PHE A 27 16.86 -10.70 -14.08
CA PHE A 27 15.46 -11.04 -14.37
C PHE A 27 14.96 -10.33 -15.62
N ASP A 28 15.26 -9.04 -15.77
CA ASP A 28 14.90 -8.26 -16.95
C ASP A 28 15.56 -8.82 -18.19
N GLU A 29 16.84 -9.15 -18.13
CA GLU A 29 17.56 -9.77 -19.24
C GLU A 29 17.00 -11.16 -19.59
N ALA A 30 16.66 -11.97 -18.58
CA ALA A 30 16.04 -13.27 -18.79
C ALA A 30 14.63 -13.14 -19.39
N ASN A 31 13.84 -12.17 -18.94
CA ASN A 31 12.50 -11.89 -19.44
C ASN A 31 12.56 -11.43 -20.90
N LEU A 32 13.48 -10.53 -21.25
CA LEU A 32 13.69 -10.09 -22.64
C LEU A 32 14.13 -11.24 -23.55
N ARG A 33 15.02 -12.11 -23.08
CA ARG A 33 15.43 -13.31 -23.82
C ARG A 33 14.27 -14.29 -24.01
N LEU A 34 13.41 -14.43 -23.00
CA LEU A 34 12.21 -15.28 -23.08
C LEU A 34 11.22 -14.70 -24.09
N GLN A 35 10.98 -13.39 -24.04
CA GLN A 35 10.10 -12.69 -24.99
C GLN A 35 10.61 -12.85 -26.43
N TYR A 36 11.91 -12.66 -26.67
CA TYR A 36 12.49 -12.83 -28.00
C TYR A 36 12.38 -14.28 -28.50
N LYS A 37 12.67 -15.27 -27.64
CA LYS A 37 12.50 -16.69 -27.97
C LYS A 37 11.04 -17.05 -28.24
N CYS A 38 10.12 -16.51 -27.45
CA CYS A 38 8.69 -16.69 -27.65
C CYS A 38 8.22 -16.06 -28.96
N ALA A 39 8.67 -14.84 -29.27
CA ALA A 39 8.35 -14.15 -30.51
C ALA A 39 8.85 -14.94 -31.73
N HIS A 40 10.11 -15.37 -31.72
CA HIS A 40 10.68 -16.18 -32.79
C HIS A 40 10.02 -17.57 -32.91
N TRP A 41 9.66 -18.20 -31.78
CA TRP A 41 8.93 -19.45 -31.78
C TRP A 41 7.51 -19.30 -32.34
N LEU A 42 6.81 -18.22 -31.95
CA LEU A 42 5.49 -17.87 -32.46
C LEU A 42 5.56 -17.58 -33.95
N GLU A 43 6.52 -16.80 -34.42
CA GLU A 43 6.74 -16.50 -35.83
C GLU A 43 6.96 -17.77 -36.66
N ARG A 44 7.84 -18.67 -36.19
CA ARG A 44 8.08 -19.94 -36.87
C ARG A 44 6.85 -20.85 -36.89
N LYS A 45 6.02 -20.79 -35.84
CA LYS A 45 4.76 -21.54 -35.76
C LYS A 45 3.65 -20.92 -36.60
N THR A 46 3.58 -19.59 -36.71
CA THR A 46 2.54 -18.88 -37.47
C THR A 46 2.87 -18.76 -38.96
N ALA A 47 4.14 -18.79 -39.36
CA ALA A 47 4.57 -18.70 -40.76
C ALA A 47 4.04 -19.84 -41.65
N TYR A 48 3.77 -21.02 -41.09
CA TYR A 48 3.26 -22.17 -41.84
C TYR A 48 1.72 -22.33 -41.75
N LEU A 49 1.02 -21.45 -41.03
CA LEU A 49 -0.42 -21.61 -40.82
C LEU A 49 -1.22 -21.05 -41.99
N SER A 50 -1.93 -21.95 -42.68
CA SER A 50 -2.92 -21.59 -43.71
C SER A 50 -4.08 -20.79 -43.10
N ARG A 51 -4.73 -19.94 -43.91
CA ARG A 51 -5.84 -19.04 -43.51
C ARG A 51 -6.99 -19.76 -42.78
N LYS A 52 -7.27 -21.01 -43.18
CA LYS A 52 -8.27 -21.86 -42.53
C LYS A 52 -7.88 -22.26 -41.10
N SER A 53 -6.59 -22.54 -40.86
CA SER A 53 -6.08 -22.90 -39.55
C SER A 53 -6.13 -21.72 -38.57
N TRP A 54 -5.86 -20.50 -39.04
CA TRP A 54 -6.04 -19.28 -38.25
C TRP A 54 -7.48 -19.09 -37.78
N ILE A 55 -8.45 -19.31 -38.67
CA ILE A 55 -9.88 -19.22 -38.34
C ILE A 55 -10.26 -20.29 -37.30
N THR A 56 -9.80 -21.53 -37.47
CA THR A 56 -10.05 -22.61 -36.50
C THR A 56 -9.45 -22.29 -35.13
N ILE A 57 -8.22 -21.75 -35.08
CA ILE A 57 -7.54 -21.36 -33.84
C ILE A 57 -8.30 -20.23 -33.14
N LEU A 58 -8.73 -19.20 -33.87
CA LEU A 58 -9.49 -18.09 -33.30
C LEU A 58 -10.86 -18.54 -32.78
N PHE A 59 -11.55 -19.41 -33.52
CA PHE A 59 -12.82 -19.97 -33.09
C PHE A 59 -12.65 -20.80 -31.81
N CYS A 60 -11.65 -21.68 -31.79
CA CYS A 60 -11.27 -22.49 -30.65
C CYS A 60 -10.97 -21.61 -29.41
N PHE A 61 -10.11 -20.60 -29.57
CA PHE A 61 -9.77 -19.65 -28.52
C PHE A 61 -11.01 -18.92 -27.97
N THR A 62 -11.87 -18.43 -28.86
CA THR A 62 -13.10 -17.72 -28.48
C THR A 62 -14.05 -18.62 -27.69
N VAL A 63 -14.23 -19.87 -28.11
CA VAL A 63 -15.08 -20.85 -27.41
C VAL A 63 -14.50 -21.22 -26.06
N PHE A 64 -13.19 -21.47 -25.96
CA PHE A 64 -12.56 -21.81 -24.68
C PHE A 64 -12.58 -20.65 -23.69
N THR A 65 -12.18 -19.45 -24.12
CA THR A 65 -12.15 -18.26 -23.25
C THR A 65 -13.57 -17.81 -22.90
N GLY A 66 -14.48 -17.79 -23.86
CA GLY A 66 -15.89 -17.48 -23.63
C GLY A 66 -16.55 -18.50 -22.71
N GLY A 67 -16.36 -19.79 -22.97
CA GLY A 67 -16.86 -20.89 -22.14
C GLY A 67 -16.33 -20.84 -20.72
N TYR A 68 -15.04 -20.58 -20.52
CA TYR A 68 -14.45 -20.42 -19.19
C TYR A 68 -15.01 -19.22 -18.44
N SER A 69 -15.23 -18.09 -19.14
CA SER A 69 -15.81 -16.89 -18.54
C SER A 69 -17.26 -17.12 -18.12
N ILE A 70 -18.05 -17.75 -18.98
CA ILE A 70 -19.44 -18.15 -18.67
C ILE A 70 -19.45 -19.15 -17.52
N TYR A 71 -18.55 -20.13 -17.51
CA TYR A 71 -18.38 -21.07 -16.40
C TYR A 71 -18.08 -20.35 -15.09
N LEU A 72 -17.17 -19.36 -15.08
CA LEU A 72 -16.88 -18.57 -13.88
C LEU A 72 -18.11 -17.77 -13.40
N ILE A 73 -18.86 -17.17 -14.31
CA ILE A 73 -20.07 -16.42 -13.97
C ILE A 73 -21.11 -17.35 -13.37
N VAL A 74 -21.39 -18.48 -14.02
CA VAL A 74 -22.35 -19.48 -13.52
C VAL A 74 -21.88 -20.07 -12.20
N ASN A 75 -20.60 -20.41 -12.06
CA ASN A 75 -20.04 -20.90 -10.80
C ASN A 75 -20.08 -19.85 -9.68
N SER A 76 -19.95 -18.56 -10.02
CA SER A 76 -20.07 -17.45 -9.07
C SER A 76 -21.51 -17.17 -8.66
N LEU A 77 -22.49 -17.38 -9.54
CA LEU A 77 -23.90 -17.13 -9.24
C LEU A 77 -24.60 -18.36 -8.66
N SER A 78 -24.26 -19.55 -9.15
CA SER A 78 -24.81 -20.85 -8.71
C SER A 78 -24.09 -21.38 -7.46
N GLY A 79 -22.88 -20.89 -7.18
CA GLY A 79 -22.21 -21.14 -5.93
C GLY A 79 -22.92 -20.41 -4.79
N ASN A 80 -23.87 -21.08 -4.15
CA ASN A 80 -24.29 -20.80 -2.77
C ASN A 80 -23.16 -20.97 -1.73
N THR A 81 -21.91 -21.07 -2.20
CA THR A 81 -20.74 -20.81 -1.38
C THR A 81 -20.75 -19.32 -1.11
N THR A 82 -21.44 -18.94 -0.05
CA THR A 82 -20.91 -17.95 0.88
C THR A 82 -19.44 -18.34 1.07
N LYS A 83 -18.57 -17.76 0.24
CA LYS A 83 -17.16 -17.61 0.57
C LYS A 83 -17.23 -16.62 1.71
N ASN A 84 -17.63 -17.12 2.87
CA ASN A 84 -17.41 -16.51 4.15
C ASN A 84 -15.92 -16.25 4.08
N ILE A 85 -15.59 -14.99 3.79
CA ILE A 85 -14.23 -14.48 3.85
C ILE A 85 -13.77 -15.03 5.17
N THR A 86 -12.93 -16.06 5.14
CA THR A 86 -12.45 -16.67 6.37
C THR A 86 -11.55 -15.59 6.90
N ILE A 87 -12.13 -14.74 7.75
CA ILE A 87 -11.43 -13.76 8.55
C ILE A 87 -10.49 -14.64 9.34
N THR A 88 -9.27 -14.78 8.83
CA THR A 88 -8.21 -15.44 9.55
C THR A 88 -8.04 -14.59 10.80
N PRO A 89 -8.35 -15.12 11.99
CA PRO A 89 -8.17 -14.33 13.19
C PRO A 89 -6.69 -14.00 13.28
N ILE A 90 -6.37 -12.71 13.19
CA ILE A 90 -5.00 -12.24 13.38
C ILE A 90 -4.65 -12.56 14.84
N THR A 91 -3.93 -13.65 15.07
CA THR A 91 -3.37 -13.98 16.38
C THR A 91 -2.34 -12.90 16.71
N LYS A 92 -2.75 -11.92 17.53
CA LYS A 92 -1.83 -10.91 18.07
C LYS A 92 -0.73 -11.66 18.85
N PRO A 93 0.57 -11.43 18.54
CA PRO A 93 1.64 -12.05 19.30
C PRO A 93 1.57 -11.60 20.76
N THR A 94 1.71 -12.54 21.70
CA THR A 94 1.64 -12.37 23.17
C THR A 94 2.57 -11.27 23.73
N ASN A 95 3.51 -10.75 22.93
CA ASN A 95 4.44 -9.69 23.31
C ASN A 95 4.15 -8.34 22.62
N ALA A 96 2.95 -8.12 22.11
CA ALA A 96 2.51 -6.76 21.78
C ALA A 96 2.14 -6.05 23.09
N VAL A 97 2.90 -5.01 23.44
CA VAL A 97 2.51 -3.99 24.43
C VAL A 97 1.03 -3.68 24.20
N PRO A 98 0.15 -3.71 25.22
CA PRO A 98 -1.26 -3.41 25.03
C PRO A 98 -1.38 -1.98 24.49
N PHE A 99 -1.54 -1.85 23.18
CA PHE A 99 -2.17 -0.67 22.64
C PHE A 99 -3.62 -0.81 23.11
N GLU A 100 -3.98 -0.04 24.14
CA GLU A 100 -5.37 0.20 24.51
C GLU A 100 -6.07 0.76 23.28
N GLU A 101 -6.49 -0.13 22.40
CA GLU A 101 -7.47 0.10 21.38
C GLU A 101 -8.80 0.18 22.14
N LYS A 102 -8.97 1.25 22.93
CA LYS A 102 -10.30 1.82 23.12
C LYS A 102 -10.78 2.05 21.70
N SER A 103 -11.64 1.16 21.24
CA SER A 103 -12.58 1.45 20.18
C SER A 103 -13.33 2.69 20.64
N ILE A 104 -12.79 3.88 20.35
CA ILE A 104 -13.49 5.13 20.49
C ILE A 104 -14.66 4.93 19.55
N GLN A 105 -15.83 4.66 20.12
CA GLN A 105 -17.06 4.74 19.36
C GLN A 105 -17.15 6.18 18.89
N LEU A 106 -16.70 6.45 17.66
CA LEU A 106 -16.77 7.76 17.01
C LEU A 106 -18.22 8.09 16.60
N ASN A 107 -19.18 7.75 17.47
CA ASN A 107 -20.58 8.18 17.40
C ASN A 107 -20.83 9.39 18.30
N THR A 108 -19.80 9.92 18.96
CA THR A 108 -19.90 11.20 19.66
C THR A 108 -19.56 12.30 18.66
N ALA A 109 -20.56 13.08 18.27
CA ALA A 109 -20.33 14.37 17.60
C ALA A 109 -19.21 15.10 18.34
N ILE A 110 -18.12 15.44 17.62
CA ILE A 110 -16.95 16.10 18.21
C ILE A 110 -17.43 17.28 19.05
N SER A 111 -17.15 17.24 20.35
CA SER A 111 -17.57 18.30 21.24
C SER A 111 -16.84 19.58 20.86
N LYS A 112 -17.56 20.72 20.85
CA LYS A 112 -17.00 22.03 20.52
C LYS A 112 -15.75 22.35 21.35
N THR A 113 -15.70 21.89 22.60
CA THR A 113 -14.56 22.10 23.50
C THR A 113 -13.31 21.30 23.11
N GLU A 114 -13.48 20.15 22.49
CA GLU A 114 -12.37 19.34 21.98
C GLU A 114 -11.82 19.94 20.69
N PHE A 115 -12.71 20.44 19.83
CA PHE A 115 -12.32 21.16 18.62
C PHE A 115 -11.55 22.44 18.94
N GLU A 116 -11.97 23.21 19.95
CA GLU A 116 -11.26 24.42 20.39
C GLU A 116 -9.82 24.11 20.87
N LYS A 117 -9.59 22.96 21.51
CA LYS A 117 -8.23 22.54 21.89
C LYS A 117 -7.35 22.29 20.67
N ILE A 118 -7.90 21.69 19.60
CA ILE A 118 -7.18 21.44 18.36
C ILE A 118 -6.84 22.76 17.66
N VAL A 119 -7.77 23.70 17.61
CA VAL A 119 -7.54 25.05 17.04
C VAL A 119 -6.48 25.82 17.84
N CYS A 120 -6.51 25.76 19.18
CA CYS A 120 -5.49 26.34 20.03
C CYS A 120 -4.11 25.72 19.80
N PHE A 121 -4.05 24.39 19.64
CA PHE A 121 -2.81 23.70 19.30
C PHE A 121 -2.25 24.15 17.94
N ARG A 122 -3.09 24.30 16.92
CA ARG A 122 -2.67 24.85 15.62
C ARG A 122 -2.08 26.26 15.76
N ARG A 123 -2.76 27.15 16.49
CA ARG A 123 -2.24 28.51 16.76
C ARG A 123 -0.90 28.49 17.49
N TYR A 124 -0.71 27.56 18.42
CA TYR A 124 0.55 27.39 19.12
C TYR A 124 1.67 26.96 18.16
N ILE A 125 1.42 25.97 17.31
CA ILE A 125 2.38 25.51 16.29
C ILE A 125 2.74 26.63 15.30
N ASP A 126 1.75 27.39 14.84
CA ASP A 126 1.97 28.56 13.96
C ASP A 126 2.77 29.66 14.67
N SER A 127 2.55 29.85 15.97
CA SER A 127 3.30 30.82 16.78
C SER A 127 4.76 30.40 16.98
N LEU A 128 5.02 29.10 17.15
CA LEU A 128 6.38 28.56 17.23
C LEU A 128 7.16 28.79 15.94
N GLY A 129 6.52 28.63 14.78
CA GLY A 129 7.16 28.87 13.47
C GLY A 129 7.53 30.33 13.21
N ARG A 130 6.82 31.30 13.82
CA ARG A 130 7.07 32.74 13.66
C ARG A 130 8.20 33.28 14.55
N SER A 131 8.51 32.62 15.66
CA SER A 131 9.57 33.06 16.57
C SER A 131 10.92 32.45 16.18
N PRO A 132 12.01 33.25 16.10
CA PRO A 132 13.35 32.72 15.80
C PRO A 132 13.82 31.70 16.84
N THR A 133 13.42 31.85 18.10
CA THR A 133 13.70 30.90 19.19
C THR A 133 12.78 29.67 19.13
N GLY A 134 11.53 29.86 18.70
CA GLY A 134 10.52 28.79 18.58
C GLY A 134 10.72 27.87 17.37
N LYS A 135 11.39 28.35 16.32
CA LYS A 135 11.61 27.60 15.07
C LYS A 135 12.37 26.29 15.29
N LYS A 136 13.37 26.27 16.18
CA LYS A 136 14.11 25.04 16.53
C LYS A 136 13.19 23.96 17.11
N LEU A 137 12.22 24.37 17.92
CA LEU A 137 11.24 23.46 18.53
C LEU A 137 10.23 22.98 17.48
N TYR A 138 9.77 23.90 16.62
CA TYR A 138 8.91 23.57 15.48
C TYR A 138 9.54 22.52 14.55
N ASP A 139 10.79 22.73 14.12
CA ASP A 139 11.51 21.82 13.24
C ASP A 139 11.72 20.44 13.89
N SER A 140 11.95 20.42 15.21
CA SER A 140 12.05 19.17 15.98
C SER A 140 10.73 18.39 15.97
N ILE A 141 9.59 19.07 16.21
CA ILE A 141 8.27 18.44 16.18
C ILE A 141 7.97 17.86 14.79
N LEU A 142 8.25 18.60 13.72
CA LEU A 142 8.04 18.13 12.35
C LEU A 142 8.91 16.93 12.01
N HIS A 143 10.16 16.90 12.48
CA HIS A 143 11.04 15.76 12.27
C HIS A 143 10.51 14.47 12.92
N TYR A 144 9.99 14.54 14.14
CA TYR A 144 9.43 13.38 14.84
C TYR A 144 8.03 12.98 14.35
N ARG A 145 7.26 13.91 13.77
CA ARG A 145 5.86 13.72 13.34
C ARG A 145 5.58 14.50 12.04
N PRO A 146 6.07 14.01 10.89
CA PRO A 146 5.96 14.74 9.61
C PRO A 146 4.51 14.96 9.13
N ARG A 147 3.55 14.16 9.60
CA ARG A 147 2.15 14.18 9.16
C ARG A 147 1.17 14.82 10.16
N LEU A 148 1.68 15.51 11.17
CA LEU A 148 0.87 16.10 12.24
C LEU A 148 -0.06 17.21 11.72
N LEU A 149 0.47 18.12 10.90
CA LEU A 149 -0.29 19.25 10.34
C LEU A 149 -1.40 18.82 9.39
N ASP A 150 -1.12 17.78 8.59
CA ASP A 150 -2.10 17.16 7.70
C ASP A 150 -3.24 16.54 8.52
N SER A 151 -2.90 15.81 9.59
CA SER A 151 -3.91 15.20 10.49
C SER A 151 -4.83 16.24 11.14
N ILE A 152 -4.30 17.39 11.56
CA ILE A 152 -5.10 18.49 12.13
C ILE A 152 -6.07 19.05 11.08
N THR A 153 -5.58 19.24 9.85
CA THR A 153 -6.38 19.75 8.73
C THR A 153 -7.54 18.81 8.39
N ILE A 154 -7.30 17.51 8.41
CA ILE A 154 -8.32 16.48 8.19
C ILE A 154 -9.41 16.56 9.25
N VAL A 155 -9.04 16.72 10.53
CA VAL A 155 -10.01 16.84 11.63
C VAL A 155 -10.84 18.12 11.51
N GLU A 156 -10.23 19.24 11.13
CA GLU A 156 -10.96 20.49 10.87
C GLU A 156 -11.97 20.34 9.74
N HIS A 157 -11.56 19.77 8.60
CA HIS A 157 -12.45 19.53 7.48
C HIS A 157 -13.61 18.61 7.87
N TYR A 158 -13.33 17.55 8.63
CA TYR A 158 -14.34 16.63 9.14
C TYR A 158 -15.35 17.35 10.06
N TYR A 159 -14.87 18.17 11.00
CA TYR A 159 -15.74 18.97 11.87
C TYR A 159 -16.67 19.87 11.04
N TYR A 160 -16.13 20.66 10.11
CA TYR A 160 -16.96 21.53 9.26
C TYR A 160 -17.97 20.77 8.39
N SER A 161 -17.61 19.57 7.92
CA SER A 161 -18.53 18.73 7.13
C SER A 161 -19.73 18.23 7.94
N GLN A 162 -19.54 17.98 9.23
CA GLN A 162 -20.60 17.52 10.14
C GLN A 162 -21.66 18.60 10.45
N PHE A 163 -21.29 19.89 10.42
CA PHE A 163 -22.19 21.01 10.69
C PHE A 163 -22.72 21.71 9.43
N LYS A 164 -22.38 21.23 8.22
CA LYS A 164 -22.82 21.83 6.93
C LYS A 164 -24.08 21.18 6.33
N ASN A 165 -24.72 20.28 7.07
CA ASN A 165 -26.09 19.80 6.83
C ASN A 165 -27.01 20.32 7.93
#